data_AF-A0A0K8VAU7-F1
#
_entry.id   AF-A0A0K8VAU7-F1
#
_cell.length_a   1.000
_cell.length_b   1.000
_cell.length_c   1.000
_cell.angle_alpha   90.00
_cell.angle_beta   90.00
_cell.angle_gamma   90.00
#
_symmetry.space_group_name_H-M   'P 1'
#
loop_
_entity.id
_entity.type
_entity.pdbx_description
1 polymer ?
#
loop_
_entity_poly.entity_id
_entity_poly.type
_entity_poly.pdbx_seq_one_letter_code
_entity_poly.pdbx_strand_id
1 'polypeptide(L)'
;MLGLQHQQVITEKVKELVEEVPNRIPNVDELIFNVENKPVKRKYKPEPRTFSQSFKEGMKQIKPMFTKPLLGHSLHAYAMQFCILLGLNTVRLWLPQLFASIAEYEALDNDESSSANLCSILEYSVNKTSVITDFHDSCTNLPNVSIDLYVNNIVVSASGLVAYCFAGITVRAIGAKNLLIYGLLISGSLGISLYWSVNGLSTLIISSVFLSVAAVSTSSLLGVVLALFPTSLRSLVVAIAMMFGRLGALAGNMLFPVFMEMGCIQPFLMIGGVLLAAGALSFILPDTEEMSLK
;
A
#
# COMPACT_ATOMS: atom_id res chain seq x y z
N MET A 1 1.33 -16.34 36.35
CA MET A 1 -0.07 -16.62 36.75
C MET A 1 -0.99 -15.40 36.61
N LEU A 2 -0.50 -14.16 36.75
CA LEU A 2 -1.27 -12.92 36.50
C LEU A 2 -1.55 -12.60 35.00
N GLY A 3 -0.68 -13.01 34.07
CA GLY A 3 -0.88 -12.77 32.62
C GLY A 3 -2.02 -13.59 31.99
N LEU A 4 -2.29 -14.79 32.52
CA LEU A 4 -3.35 -15.67 32.02
C LEU A 4 -4.75 -15.15 32.40
N GLN A 5 -4.90 -14.56 33.60
CA GLN A 5 -6.17 -13.94 34.00
C GLN A 5 -6.46 -12.68 33.18
N HIS A 6 -5.44 -11.88 32.85
CA HIS A 6 -5.63 -10.69 32.02
C HIS A 6 -6.06 -11.04 30.59
N GLN A 7 -5.63 -12.19 30.06
CA GLN A 7 -5.96 -12.66 28.72
C GLN A 7 -7.33 -13.37 28.66
N GLN A 8 -7.73 -14.06 29.74
CA GLN A 8 -9.09 -14.58 29.89
C GLN A 8 -10.13 -13.45 29.95
N VAL A 9 -9.87 -12.38 30.69
CA VAL A 9 -10.79 -11.22 30.79
C VAL A 9 -10.98 -10.51 29.45
N ILE A 10 -9.93 -10.44 28.61
CA ILE A 10 -10.03 -9.90 27.25
C ILE A 10 -10.88 -10.82 26.37
N THR A 11 -10.68 -12.13 26.47
CA THR A 11 -11.45 -13.12 25.68
C THR A 11 -12.92 -13.13 26.06
N GLU A 12 -13.23 -12.97 27.35
CA GLU A 12 -14.60 -12.90 27.86
C GLU A 12 -15.28 -11.59 27.42
N LYS A 13 -14.59 -10.46 27.45
CA LYS A 13 -15.08 -9.18 26.89
C LYS A 13 -15.25 -9.21 25.38
N VAL A 14 -14.42 -9.96 24.65
CA VAL A 14 -14.59 -10.16 23.20
C VAL A 14 -15.82 -11.03 22.92
N LYS A 15 -16.10 -12.06 23.73
CA LYS A 15 -17.35 -12.82 23.65
C LYS A 15 -18.57 -11.96 23.98
N GLU A 16 -18.46 -11.11 25.00
CA GLU A 16 -19.51 -10.17 25.38
C GLU A 16 -19.78 -9.17 24.24
N LEU A 17 -18.75 -8.70 23.52
CA LEU A 17 -18.90 -7.86 22.30
C LEU A 17 -19.44 -8.63 21.08
N VAL A 18 -19.29 -9.96 21.03
CA VAL A 18 -19.92 -10.84 20.02
C VAL A 18 -21.40 -11.08 20.35
N GLU A 19 -21.77 -11.11 21.64
CA GLU A 19 -23.17 -11.14 22.10
C GLU A 19 -23.85 -9.76 22.10
N GLU A 20 -23.08 -8.68 22.16
CA GLU A 20 -23.55 -7.29 21.97
C GLU A 20 -23.69 -6.92 20.47
N VAL A 21 -23.72 -7.93 19.58
CA VAL A 21 -24.46 -7.79 18.33
C VAL A 21 -25.86 -7.34 18.76
N PRO A 22 -26.33 -6.15 18.34
CA PRO A 22 -27.63 -5.66 18.76
C PRO A 22 -28.60 -6.78 18.44
N ASN A 23 -29.25 -7.27 19.50
CA ASN A 23 -30.33 -8.26 19.44
C ASN A 23 -31.13 -7.90 18.20
N ARG A 24 -30.86 -8.62 17.11
CA ARG A 24 -31.45 -8.31 15.82
C ARG A 24 -32.86 -8.79 16.07
N ILE A 25 -33.73 -7.88 16.49
CA ILE A 25 -35.18 -8.05 16.40
C ILE A 25 -35.34 -8.66 15.01
N PRO A 26 -35.76 -9.92 14.87
CA PRO A 26 -35.70 -10.63 13.61
C PRO A 26 -36.43 -9.75 12.59
N ASN A 27 -35.66 -9.14 11.70
CA ASN A 27 -36.23 -8.30 10.67
C ASN A 27 -36.93 -9.24 9.71
N VAL A 28 -38.06 -8.78 9.18
CA VAL A 28 -39.19 -9.52 8.59
C VAL A 28 -38.83 -10.27 7.28
N ASP A 29 -37.55 -10.48 7.01
CA ASP A 29 -36.98 -11.04 5.78
C ASP A 29 -36.38 -12.46 5.95
N GLU A 30 -36.60 -13.13 7.09
CA GLU A 30 -36.38 -14.57 7.14
C GLU A 30 -37.57 -15.25 6.46
N LEU A 31 -37.35 -15.75 5.24
CA LEU A 31 -38.30 -16.62 4.54
C LEU A 31 -38.51 -17.89 5.36
N ILE A 32 -39.46 -17.86 6.29
CA ILE A 32 -40.02 -19.06 6.90
C ILE A 32 -40.78 -19.77 5.79
N PHE A 33 -40.15 -20.74 5.14
CA PHE A 33 -40.85 -21.71 4.30
C PHE A 33 -41.66 -22.61 5.24
N ASN A 34 -42.95 -22.30 5.39
CA ASN A 34 -43.88 -23.30 5.90
C ASN A 34 -44.04 -24.39 4.82
N VAL A 35 -44.24 -25.63 5.28
CA VAL A 35 -44.34 -26.87 4.48
C VAL A 35 -45.39 -26.80 3.35
N GLU A 36 -46.27 -25.80 3.35
CA GLU A 36 -47.24 -25.58 2.30
C GLU A 36 -46.79 -24.49 1.33
N ASN A 37 -46.31 -24.92 0.15
CA ASN A 37 -45.89 -24.09 -0.99
C ASN A 37 -46.97 -23.12 -1.48
N LYS A 38 -47.20 -22.00 -0.78
CA LYS A 38 -47.93 -20.84 -1.31
C LYS A 38 -47.15 -19.55 -1.07
N PRO A 39 -46.85 -18.77 -2.12
CA PRO A 39 -46.11 -17.52 -1.98
C PRO A 39 -47.03 -16.44 -1.38
N VAL A 40 -46.75 -16.04 -0.13
CA VAL A 40 -47.35 -14.84 0.47
C VAL A 40 -46.70 -13.60 -0.14
N LYS A 41 -47.34 -13.01 -1.15
CA LYS A 41 -46.90 -11.70 -1.69
C LYS A 41 -47.35 -10.58 -0.74
N ARG A 42 -46.49 -10.17 0.19
CA ARG A 42 -46.65 -8.85 0.85
C ARG A 42 -46.18 -7.77 -0.12
N LYS A 43 -47.07 -6.84 -0.49
CA LYS A 43 -46.70 -5.58 -1.15
C LYS A 43 -45.96 -4.70 -0.14
N TYR A 44 -44.63 -4.79 -0.10
CA TYR A 44 -43.82 -3.83 0.65
C TYR A 44 -43.59 -2.60 -0.23
N LYS A 45 -44.09 -1.44 0.23
CA LYS A 45 -43.74 -0.15 -0.34
C LYS A 45 -42.43 0.25 0.38
N PRO A 46 -41.26 0.27 -0.27
CA PRO A 46 -40.06 0.75 0.39
C PRO A 46 -40.31 2.20 0.81
N GLU A 47 -40.34 2.47 2.11
CA GLU A 47 -40.37 3.83 2.62
C GLU A 47 -39.12 4.54 2.08
N PRO A 48 -39.23 5.76 1.51
CA PRO A 48 -38.06 6.50 1.07
C PRO A 48 -37.21 6.82 2.30
N ARG A 49 -36.13 6.06 2.48
CA ARG A 49 -35.22 6.24 3.61
C ARG A 49 -34.58 7.61 3.49
N THR A 50 -34.76 8.43 4.51
CA THR A 50 -34.15 9.77 4.56
C THR A 50 -32.63 9.61 4.70
N PHE A 51 -31.84 10.43 4.00
CA PHE A 51 -30.36 10.40 4.05
C PHE A 51 -29.80 10.36 5.48
N SER A 52 -30.43 11.10 6.41
CA SER A 52 -30.07 11.13 7.83
C SER A 52 -30.22 9.78 8.54
N GLN A 53 -31.24 8.99 8.20
CA GLN A 53 -31.46 7.66 8.77
C GLN A 53 -30.39 6.68 8.30
N SER A 54 -30.08 6.69 6.99
CA SER A 54 -29.00 5.88 6.42
C SER A 54 -27.63 6.23 7.01
N PHE A 55 -27.35 7.52 7.22
CA PHE A 55 -26.10 7.97 7.85
C PHE A 55 -26.01 7.55 9.32
N LYS A 56 -27.11 7.65 10.07
CA LYS A 56 -27.18 7.23 11.48
C LYS A 56 -26.98 5.72 11.63
N GLU A 57 -27.53 4.91 10.72
CA GLU A 57 -27.30 3.46 10.67
C GLU A 57 -25.87 3.12 10.30
N GLY A 58 -25.29 3.80 9.30
CA GLY A 58 -23.87 3.67 8.96
C GLY A 58 -22.97 3.99 10.14
N MET A 59 -23.25 5.09 10.85
CA MET A 59 -22.47 5.49 12.02
C MET A 59 -22.57 4.48 13.18
N LYS A 60 -23.73 3.82 13.36
CA LYS A 60 -23.86 2.70 14.30
C LYS A 60 -22.99 1.50 13.92
N GLN A 61 -22.82 1.22 12.63
CA GLN A 61 -21.93 0.13 12.16
C GLN A 61 -20.44 0.47 12.29
N ILE A 62 -20.07 1.75 12.21
CA ILE A 62 -18.68 2.20 12.40
C ILE A 62 -18.34 2.33 13.90
N LYS A 63 -19.32 2.59 14.77
CA LYS A 63 -19.14 2.70 16.24
C LYS A 63 -18.26 1.58 16.85
N PRO A 64 -18.44 0.29 16.54
CA PRO A 64 -17.58 -0.79 17.05
C PRO A 64 -16.12 -0.75 16.56
N MET A 65 -15.76 0.00 15.50
CA MET A 65 -14.36 0.22 15.12
C MET A 65 -13.63 1.22 16.01
N PHE A 66 -14.38 2.13 16.64
CA PHE A 66 -13.83 3.15 17.52
C PHE A 66 -13.75 2.71 18.98
N THR A 67 -14.11 1.45 19.30
CA THR A 67 -13.91 0.91 20.64
C THR A 67 -12.45 0.47 20.82
N LYS A 68 -11.87 0.76 22.00
CA LYS A 68 -10.57 0.18 22.40
C LYS A 68 -10.79 -1.32 22.68
N PRO A 69 -9.88 -2.23 22.28
CA PRO A 69 -8.52 -2.02 21.76
C PRO A 69 -8.42 -1.85 20.23
N LEU A 70 -9.51 -2.03 19.48
CA LEU A 70 -9.51 -2.12 18.01
C LEU A 70 -9.08 -0.84 17.29
N LEU A 71 -9.37 0.33 17.88
CA LEU A 71 -8.97 1.63 17.34
C LEU A 71 -7.44 1.80 17.25
N GLY A 72 -6.69 1.26 18.22
CA GLY A 72 -5.23 1.36 18.22
C GLY A 72 -4.60 0.55 17.09
N HIS A 73 -5.04 -0.70 16.93
CA HIS A 73 -4.57 -1.57 15.85
C HIS A 73 -4.95 -1.05 14.45
N SER A 74 -6.13 -0.45 14.30
CA SER A 74 -6.54 0.12 13.01
C SER A 74 -5.74 1.36 12.66
N LEU A 75 -5.54 2.30 13.59
CA LEU A 75 -4.72 3.49 13.34
C LEU A 75 -3.29 3.10 12.97
N HIS A 76 -2.72 2.11 13.66
CA HIS A 76 -1.39 1.58 13.34
C HIS A 76 -1.33 0.99 11.92
N ALA A 77 -2.33 0.18 11.55
CA ALA A 77 -2.42 -0.38 10.20
C ALA A 77 -2.56 0.72 9.12
N TYR A 78 -3.34 1.77 9.39
CA TYR A 78 -3.51 2.90 8.47
C TYR A 78 -2.23 3.70 8.29
N ALA A 79 -1.48 3.95 9.37
CA ALA A 79 -0.19 4.61 9.31
C ALA A 79 0.82 3.80 8.47
N MET A 80 0.89 2.49 8.68
CA MET A 80 1.75 1.64 7.86
C MET A 80 1.32 1.63 6.39
N GLN A 81 0.02 1.50 6.11
CA GLN A 81 -0.50 1.53 4.73
C GLN A 81 -0.18 2.86 4.03
N PHE A 82 -0.26 3.99 4.75
CA PHE A 82 0.17 5.29 4.26
C PHE A 82 1.65 5.29 3.87
N CYS A 83 2.55 4.87 4.76
CA CYS A 83 3.99 4.85 4.51
C CYS A 83 4.37 3.92 3.35
N ILE A 84 3.77 2.74 3.28
CA ILE A 84 4.04 1.75 2.24
C ILE A 84 3.63 2.31 0.88
N LEU A 85 2.41 2.85 0.75
CA LEU A 85 1.94 3.37 -0.54
C LEU A 85 2.62 4.68 -0.92
N LEU A 86 3.10 5.48 0.06
CA LEU A 86 3.95 6.62 -0.20
C LEU A 86 5.23 6.18 -0.90
N GLY A 87 6.00 5.26 -0.32
CA GLY A 87 7.24 4.77 -0.94
C GLY A 87 7.01 4.03 -2.26
N LEU A 88 6.07 3.08 -2.27
CA LEU A 88 5.77 2.23 -3.43
C LEU A 88 5.28 3.03 -4.63
N ASN A 89 4.26 3.88 -4.46
CA ASN A 89 3.67 4.58 -5.61
C ASN A 89 4.53 5.74 -6.08
N THR A 90 5.35 6.35 -5.22
CA THR A 90 6.32 7.36 -5.66
C THR A 90 7.28 6.76 -6.67
N VAL A 91 7.99 5.68 -6.29
CA VAL A 91 8.91 5.02 -7.23
C VAL A 91 8.15 4.54 -8.46
N ARG A 92 6.99 3.90 -8.31
CA ARG A 92 6.20 3.39 -9.44
C ARG A 92 5.86 4.45 -10.48
N LEU A 93 5.47 5.65 -10.04
CA LEU A 93 5.03 6.72 -10.95
C LEU A 93 6.21 7.48 -11.55
N TRP A 94 7.31 7.59 -10.81
CA TRP A 94 8.51 8.27 -11.28
C TRP A 94 9.44 7.39 -12.11
N LEU A 95 9.32 6.07 -12.03
CA LEU A 95 10.20 5.13 -12.72
C LEU A 95 10.26 5.31 -14.25
N PRO A 96 9.14 5.55 -14.98
CA PRO A 96 9.22 5.84 -16.41
C PRO A 96 10.03 7.10 -16.70
N GLN A 97 9.83 8.16 -15.92
CA GLN A 97 10.57 9.41 -16.08
C GLN A 97 12.06 9.24 -15.76
N LEU A 98 12.40 8.42 -14.76
CA LEU A 98 13.79 8.06 -14.45
C LEU A 98 14.46 7.31 -15.62
N PHE A 99 13.78 6.36 -16.25
CA PHE A 99 14.35 5.70 -17.43
C PHE A 99 14.51 6.66 -18.61
N ALA A 100 13.64 7.67 -18.73
CA ALA A 100 13.74 8.67 -19.79
C ALA A 100 14.97 9.54 -19.60
N SER A 101 15.20 10.01 -18.37
CA SER A 101 16.37 10.83 -18.04
C SER A 101 17.67 10.03 -18.14
N ILE A 102 17.68 8.75 -17.77
CA ILE A 102 18.84 7.86 -17.96
C ILE A 102 19.16 7.71 -19.45
N ALA A 103 18.18 7.37 -20.29
CA ALA A 103 18.40 7.17 -21.71
C ALA A 103 18.83 8.46 -22.44
N GLU A 104 18.31 9.61 -22.03
CA GLU A 104 18.75 10.90 -22.55
C GLU A 104 20.19 11.22 -22.14
N TYR A 105 20.54 10.99 -20.87
CA TYR A 105 21.89 11.21 -20.37
C TYR A 105 22.91 10.31 -21.09
N GLU A 106 22.60 9.02 -21.24
CA GLU A 106 23.43 8.05 -21.98
C GLU A 106 23.58 8.40 -23.47
N ALA A 107 22.63 9.13 -24.07
CA ALA A 107 22.72 9.56 -25.47
C ALA A 107 23.59 10.82 -25.68
N LEU A 108 23.76 11.64 -24.64
CA LEU A 108 24.57 12.87 -24.68
C LEU A 108 26.03 12.60 -24.37
N ASP A 109 26.30 11.64 -23.48
CA ASP A 109 27.63 11.25 -23.07
C ASP A 109 28.23 10.28 -24.12
N ASN A 110 28.94 10.83 -25.10
CA ASN A 110 29.59 10.07 -26.19
C ASN A 110 30.85 9.30 -25.72
N ASP A 111 31.20 9.38 -24.43
CA ASP A 111 32.33 8.67 -23.82
C ASP A 111 31.85 7.43 -23.08
N GLU A 112 32.15 6.23 -23.62
CA GLU A 112 31.80 4.90 -23.08
C GLU A 112 32.29 4.63 -21.62
N SER A 113 33.00 5.56 -20.97
CA SER A 113 33.72 5.32 -19.70
C SER A 113 33.16 6.04 -18.47
N SER A 114 32.16 6.91 -18.60
CA SER A 114 31.60 7.64 -17.46
C SER A 114 30.28 7.02 -17.00
N SER A 115 30.37 6.00 -16.14
CA SER A 115 29.19 5.44 -15.47
C SER A 115 28.57 6.51 -14.55
N ALA A 116 27.56 7.22 -15.04
CA ALA A 116 26.88 8.27 -14.29
C ALA A 116 25.91 7.65 -13.28
N ASN A 117 26.11 7.97 -12.00
CA ASN A 117 25.22 7.51 -10.94
C ASN A 117 23.83 8.15 -11.06
N LEU A 118 22.80 7.48 -10.54
CA LEU A 118 21.42 7.98 -10.58
C LEU A 118 21.27 9.37 -9.96
N CYS A 119 22.13 9.72 -8.99
CA CYS A 119 22.21 11.07 -8.43
C CYS A 119 22.55 12.13 -9.49
N SER A 120 23.60 11.93 -10.29
CA SER A 120 24.02 12.85 -11.35
C SER A 120 22.95 13.01 -12.45
N ILE A 121 22.24 11.93 -12.76
CA ILE A 121 21.14 11.93 -13.73
C ILE A 121 19.94 12.73 -13.18
N LEU A 122 19.65 12.63 -11.88
CA LEU A 122 18.63 13.43 -11.22
C LEU A 122 18.99 14.92 -11.18
N GLU A 123 20.23 15.27 -10.85
CA GLU A 123 20.71 16.66 -10.87
C GLU A 123 20.64 17.27 -12.27
N TYR A 124 21.04 16.51 -13.30
CA TYR A 124 20.87 16.89 -14.69
C TYR A 124 19.40 17.17 -15.03
N SER A 125 18.48 16.27 -14.64
CA SER A 125 17.04 16.43 -14.89
C SER A 125 16.44 17.66 -14.21
N VAL A 126 16.84 17.96 -12.98
CA VAL A 126 16.38 19.15 -12.23
C VAL A 126 16.90 20.42 -12.89
N ASN A 127 18.20 20.47 -13.21
CA ASN A 127 18.80 21.64 -13.87
C ASN A 127 18.14 21.91 -15.24
N LYS A 128 17.95 20.86 -16.05
CA LYS A 128 17.24 20.98 -17.33
C LYS A 128 15.84 21.55 -17.16
N THR A 129 15.07 21.09 -16.17
CA THR A 129 13.71 21.58 -15.93
C THR A 129 13.69 23.03 -15.44
N SER A 130 14.70 23.45 -14.67
CA SER A 130 14.83 24.85 -14.19
C SER A 130 15.20 25.85 -15.30
N VAL A 131 15.80 25.39 -16.40
CA VAL A 131 16.23 26.21 -17.54
C VAL A 131 15.12 26.35 -18.60
N ILE A 132 14.05 25.55 -18.55
CA ILE A 132 12.88 25.70 -19.44
C ILE A 132 12.00 26.85 -18.93
N THR A 133 12.44 28.08 -19.14
CA THR A 133 11.65 29.31 -18.97
C THR A 133 11.08 29.82 -20.29
N ASP A 134 11.57 29.34 -21.44
CA ASP A 134 11.07 29.69 -22.77
C ASP A 134 10.23 28.56 -23.38
N PHE A 135 8.90 28.69 -23.25
CA PHE A 135 7.90 27.77 -23.83
C PHE A 135 7.83 27.83 -25.37
N HIS A 136 8.63 28.68 -26.03
CA HIS A 136 8.45 28.98 -27.45
C HIS A 136 9.14 27.98 -28.40
N ASP A 137 10.17 27.24 -27.95
CA ASP A 137 11.04 26.48 -28.86
C ASP A 137 10.96 24.94 -28.71
N SER A 138 10.11 24.42 -27.82
CA SER A 138 10.04 22.98 -27.49
C SER A 138 9.04 22.15 -28.31
N CYS A 139 8.32 22.75 -29.27
CA CYS A 139 7.30 22.04 -30.07
C CYS A 139 7.79 21.53 -31.44
N THR A 140 9.02 21.84 -31.85
CA THR A 140 9.57 21.49 -33.17
C THR A 140 10.43 20.23 -33.16
N ASN A 141 10.96 19.83 -32.01
CA ASN A 141 11.72 18.59 -31.83
C ASN A 141 10.93 17.64 -30.94
N LEU A 142 10.16 16.73 -31.54
CA LEU A 142 9.53 15.65 -30.80
C LEU A 142 10.67 14.79 -30.23
N PRO A 143 10.82 14.66 -28.89
CA PRO A 143 11.86 13.82 -28.33
C PRO A 143 11.71 12.41 -28.92
N ASN A 144 12.78 11.88 -29.49
CA ASN A 144 12.77 10.51 -29.99
C ASN A 144 12.74 9.58 -28.77
N VAL A 145 11.54 9.29 -28.27
CA VAL A 145 11.35 8.44 -27.10
C VAL A 145 11.89 7.04 -27.45
N SER A 146 12.97 6.65 -26.78
CA SER A 146 13.61 5.35 -27.00
C SER A 146 12.64 4.21 -26.66
N ILE A 147 12.56 3.22 -27.54
CA ILE A 147 11.72 2.02 -27.33
C ILE A 147 12.18 1.26 -26.07
N ASP A 148 13.47 1.33 -25.74
CA ASP A 148 14.07 0.67 -24.58
C ASP A 148 13.44 1.08 -23.25
N LEU A 149 12.98 2.34 -23.12
CA LEU A 149 12.24 2.80 -21.94
C LEU A 149 10.93 2.02 -21.73
N TYR A 150 10.18 1.80 -22.80
CA TYR A 150 8.92 1.06 -22.72
C TYR A 150 9.18 -0.40 -22.37
N VAL A 151 10.21 -1.00 -22.97
CA VAL A 151 10.65 -2.37 -22.67
C VAL A 151 11.03 -2.49 -21.19
N ASN A 152 11.81 -1.56 -20.64
CA ASN A 152 12.22 -1.57 -19.23
C ASN A 152 11.03 -1.52 -18.27
N ASN A 153 10.01 -0.70 -18.55
CA ASN A 153 8.79 -0.65 -17.75
C ASN A 153 7.94 -1.93 -17.86
N ILE A 154 7.91 -2.56 -19.03
CA ILE A 154 7.26 -3.87 -19.23
C ILE A 154 7.97 -4.93 -18.40
N VAL A 155 9.31 -4.95 -18.39
CA VAL A 155 10.11 -5.89 -17.60
C VAL A 155 9.82 -5.73 -16.10
N VAL A 156 9.79 -4.50 -15.59
CA VAL A 156 9.44 -4.22 -14.17
C VAL A 156 8.02 -4.69 -13.84
N SER A 157 7.08 -4.52 -14.75
CA SER A 157 5.69 -4.99 -14.55
C SER A 157 5.60 -6.52 -14.59
N ALA A 158 6.32 -7.16 -15.50
CA ALA A 158 6.39 -8.61 -15.63
C ALA A 158 7.03 -9.26 -14.39
N SER A 159 8.13 -8.69 -13.86
CA SER A 159 8.73 -9.18 -12.62
C SER A 159 7.77 -9.12 -11.43
N GLY A 160 6.96 -8.06 -11.36
CA GLY A 160 5.93 -7.93 -10.34
C GLY A 160 4.88 -9.05 -10.43
N LEU A 161 4.41 -9.39 -11.63
CA LEU A 161 3.50 -10.51 -11.85
C LEU A 161 4.10 -11.83 -11.39
N VAL A 162 5.35 -12.10 -11.77
CA VAL A 162 6.07 -13.30 -11.34
C VAL A 162 6.16 -13.36 -9.81
N ALA A 163 6.55 -12.25 -9.17
CA ALA A 163 6.62 -12.18 -7.71
C ALA A 163 5.26 -12.47 -7.05
N TYR A 164 4.16 -11.97 -7.60
CA TYR A 164 2.81 -12.28 -7.12
C TYR A 164 2.41 -13.75 -7.28
N CYS A 165 2.81 -14.42 -8.36
CA CYS A 165 2.59 -15.86 -8.54
C CYS A 165 3.26 -16.67 -7.41
N PHE A 166 4.46 -16.27 -6.99
CA PHE A 166 5.20 -16.93 -5.91
C PHE A 166 4.80 -16.44 -4.51
N ALA A 167 4.17 -15.26 -4.39
CA ALA A 167 3.82 -14.66 -3.10
C ALA A 167 2.98 -15.61 -2.22
N GLY A 168 2.02 -16.34 -2.79
CA GLY A 168 1.20 -17.30 -2.05
C GLY A 168 2.01 -18.46 -1.45
N ILE A 169 3.05 -18.92 -2.15
CA ILE A 169 3.96 -19.97 -1.66
C ILE A 169 4.84 -19.39 -0.54
N THR A 170 5.38 -18.20 -0.73
CA THR A 170 6.22 -17.52 0.26
C THR A 170 5.46 -17.23 1.56
N VAL A 171 4.20 -16.78 1.47
CA VAL A 171 3.33 -16.56 2.64
C VAL A 171 3.12 -17.86 3.41
N ARG A 172 2.91 -18.99 2.72
CA ARG A 172 2.75 -20.31 3.38
C ARG A 172 4.03 -20.80 4.06
N ALA A 173 5.20 -20.47 3.51
CA ALA A 173 6.48 -20.92 4.03
C ALA A 173 6.98 -20.08 5.22
N ILE A 174 6.81 -18.75 5.17
CA ILE A 174 7.44 -17.82 6.11
C ILE A 174 6.42 -17.15 7.06
N GLY A 175 5.13 -17.16 6.69
CA GLY A 175 4.05 -16.46 7.40
C GLY A 175 3.87 -15.02 6.92
N ALA A 176 2.63 -14.52 6.95
CA ALA A 176 2.28 -13.19 6.42
C ALA A 176 2.97 -12.05 7.18
N LYS A 177 3.05 -12.12 8.52
CA LYS A 177 3.70 -11.08 9.33
C LYS A 177 5.21 -11.00 9.06
N ASN A 178 5.90 -12.13 9.02
CA ASN A 178 7.33 -12.16 8.73
C ASN A 178 7.63 -11.67 7.31
N LEU A 179 6.81 -12.06 6.33
CA LEU A 179 6.92 -11.55 4.97
C LEU A 179 6.72 -10.03 4.89
N LEU A 180 5.79 -9.48 5.69
CA LEU A 180 5.62 -8.04 5.81
C LEU A 180 6.89 -7.38 6.37
N ILE A 181 7.40 -7.86 7.50
CA ILE A 181 8.58 -7.28 8.17
C ILE A 181 9.80 -7.32 7.25
N TYR A 182 10.19 -8.50 6.78
CA TYR A 182 11.38 -8.66 5.94
C TYR A 182 11.21 -7.95 4.59
N GLY A 183 10.01 -8.01 3.99
CA GLY A 183 9.76 -7.33 2.72
C GLY A 183 9.86 -5.81 2.84
N LEU A 184 9.41 -5.20 3.94
CA LEU A 184 9.55 -3.77 4.17
C LEU A 184 10.99 -3.35 4.46
N LEU A 185 11.76 -4.16 5.20
CA LEU A 185 13.18 -3.90 5.43
C LEU A 185 13.98 -4.00 4.12
N ILE A 186 13.73 -5.05 3.33
CA ILE A 186 14.39 -5.26 2.03
C ILE A 186 14.02 -4.12 1.07
N SER A 187 12.73 -3.83 0.89
CA SER A 187 12.31 -2.72 0.00
C SER A 187 12.84 -1.36 0.47
N GLY A 188 12.84 -1.08 1.77
CA GLY A 188 13.45 0.13 2.32
C GLY A 188 14.94 0.23 1.99
N SER A 189 15.69 -0.85 2.18
CA SER A 189 17.12 -0.90 1.84
C SER A 189 17.39 -0.74 0.35
N LEU A 190 16.56 -1.35 -0.52
CA LEU A 190 16.65 -1.21 -1.97
C LEU A 190 16.32 0.22 -2.41
N GLY A 191 15.37 0.88 -1.76
CA GLY A 191 15.00 2.28 -2.00
C GLY A 191 16.17 3.24 -1.75
N ILE A 192 16.96 3.01 -0.68
CA ILE A 192 18.19 3.77 -0.43
C ILE A 192 19.28 3.34 -1.44
N SER A 193 19.36 2.03 -1.74
CA SER A 193 20.39 1.48 -2.63
C SER A 193 20.33 2.05 -4.06
N LEU A 194 19.16 2.53 -4.50
CA LEU A 194 19.01 3.23 -5.78
C LEU A 194 19.97 4.43 -5.92
N TYR A 195 20.37 5.07 -4.83
CA TYR A 195 21.35 6.16 -4.84
C TYR A 195 22.70 5.74 -5.46
N TRP A 196 23.16 4.52 -5.18
CA TRP A 196 24.41 3.98 -5.72
C TRP A 196 24.25 3.29 -7.08
N SER A 197 23.07 3.35 -7.70
CA SER A 197 22.89 2.77 -9.01
C SER A 197 23.67 3.57 -10.05
N VAL A 198 24.50 2.87 -10.84
CA VAL A 198 25.45 3.50 -11.77
C VAL A 198 25.07 3.37 -13.25
N ASN A 199 24.16 2.44 -13.58
CA ASN A 199 23.76 2.11 -14.95
C ASN A 199 22.24 1.93 -15.04
N GLY A 200 21.65 2.12 -16.23
CA GLY A 200 20.23 1.85 -16.48
C GLY A 200 19.79 0.43 -16.10
N LEU A 201 20.64 -0.57 -16.37
CA LEU A 201 20.38 -1.97 -16.02
C LEU A 201 20.34 -2.18 -14.49
N SER A 202 21.29 -1.60 -13.75
CA SER A 202 21.30 -1.68 -12.27
C SER A 202 20.05 -1.02 -11.68
N THR A 203 19.64 0.13 -12.21
CA THR A 203 18.40 0.82 -11.80
C THR A 203 17.18 -0.04 -12.10
N LEU A 204 17.14 -0.71 -13.25
CA LEU A 204 16.07 -1.62 -13.62
C LEU A 204 15.96 -2.79 -12.65
N ILE A 205 17.07 -3.47 -12.33
CA ILE A 205 17.06 -4.62 -11.41
C ILE A 205 16.60 -4.17 -10.02
N ILE A 206 17.20 -3.11 -9.48
CA ILE A 206 16.88 -2.64 -8.13
C ILE A 206 15.41 -2.19 -8.04
N SER A 207 14.94 -1.40 -9.01
CA SER A 207 13.55 -0.91 -9.03
C SER A 207 12.53 -2.04 -9.27
N SER A 208 12.84 -3.03 -10.10
CA SER A 208 12.04 -4.23 -10.33
C SER A 208 11.84 -5.02 -9.05
N VAL A 209 12.93 -5.33 -8.34
CA VAL A 209 12.87 -6.07 -7.07
C VAL A 209 12.18 -5.23 -5.99
N PHE A 210 12.53 -3.95 -5.88
CA PHE A 210 11.89 -3.00 -4.95
C PHE A 210 10.37 -3.00 -5.11
N LEU A 211 9.87 -2.79 -6.33
CA LEU A 211 8.45 -2.64 -6.60
C LEU A 211 7.71 -3.95 -6.33
N SER A 212 8.31 -5.07 -6.70
CA SER A 212 7.77 -6.41 -6.48
C SER A 212 7.64 -6.73 -4.99
N VAL A 213 8.72 -6.53 -4.23
CA VAL A 213 8.75 -6.82 -2.79
C VAL A 213 7.82 -5.89 -2.02
N ALA A 214 7.84 -4.58 -2.29
CA ALA A 214 6.96 -3.62 -1.62
C ALA A 214 5.47 -3.87 -1.94
N ALA A 215 5.15 -4.30 -3.16
CA ALA A 215 3.79 -4.68 -3.55
C ALA A 215 3.32 -5.93 -2.79
N VAL A 216 4.16 -6.97 -2.70
CA VAL A 216 3.87 -8.17 -1.90
C VAL A 216 3.72 -7.83 -0.42
N SER A 217 4.56 -6.97 0.15
CA SER A 217 4.43 -6.47 1.52
C SER A 217 3.09 -5.75 1.74
N THR A 218 2.63 -4.96 0.77
CA THR A 218 1.32 -4.30 0.83
C THR A 218 0.18 -5.33 0.94
N SER A 219 0.21 -6.37 0.10
CA SER A 219 -0.78 -7.46 0.17
C SER A 219 -0.70 -8.22 1.49
N SER A 220 0.52 -8.44 2.00
CA SER A 220 0.72 -9.10 3.29
C SER A 220 0.15 -8.29 4.45
N LEU A 221 0.34 -6.97 4.46
CA LEU A 221 -0.28 -6.07 5.44
C LEU A 221 -1.80 -6.18 5.41
N LEU A 222 -2.41 -6.12 4.23
CA LEU A 222 -3.87 -6.28 4.11
C LEU A 222 -4.32 -7.66 4.60
N GLY A 223 -3.56 -8.72 4.33
CA GLY A 223 -3.82 -10.06 4.86
C GLY A 223 -3.80 -10.11 6.39
N VAL A 224 -2.79 -9.51 7.02
CA VAL A 224 -2.69 -9.41 8.48
C VAL A 224 -3.86 -8.59 9.06
N VAL A 225 -4.20 -7.46 8.45
CA VAL A 225 -5.37 -6.64 8.84
C VAL A 225 -6.67 -7.44 8.73
N LEU A 226 -6.88 -8.21 7.66
CA LEU A 226 -8.08 -9.02 7.53
C LEU A 226 -8.18 -10.11 8.60
N ALA A 227 -7.06 -10.63 9.07
CA ALA A 227 -7.03 -11.65 10.10
C ALA A 227 -7.19 -11.09 11.53
N LEU A 228 -6.77 -9.84 11.78
CA LEU A 228 -6.95 -9.15 13.07
C LEU A 228 -8.39 -8.70 13.31
N PHE A 229 -9.13 -8.34 12.25
CA PHE A 229 -10.45 -7.72 12.38
C PHE A 229 -11.60 -8.71 12.12
N PRO A 230 -12.73 -8.57 12.84
CA PRO A 230 -13.90 -9.42 12.64
C PRO A 230 -14.51 -9.21 11.24
N THR A 231 -15.08 -10.27 10.67
CA THR A 231 -15.59 -10.28 9.28
C THR A 231 -16.56 -9.14 8.96
N SER A 232 -17.39 -8.73 9.93
CA SER A 232 -18.34 -7.63 9.79
C SER A 232 -17.69 -6.26 9.54
N LEU A 233 -16.42 -6.07 9.92
CA LEU A 233 -15.69 -4.80 9.83
C LEU A 233 -14.55 -4.82 8.81
N ARG A 234 -14.17 -6.00 8.30
CA ARG A 234 -13.03 -6.18 7.38
C ARG A 234 -13.05 -5.25 6.17
N SER A 235 -14.17 -5.18 5.44
CA SER A 235 -14.28 -4.36 4.23
C SER A 235 -14.11 -2.87 4.52
N LEU A 236 -14.64 -2.40 5.65
CA LEU A 236 -14.57 -0.99 6.05
C LEU A 236 -13.14 -0.62 6.46
N VAL A 237 -12.48 -1.46 7.26
CA VAL A 237 -11.08 -1.26 7.66
C VAL A 237 -10.18 -1.21 6.43
N VAL A 238 -10.33 -2.14 5.49
CA VAL A 238 -9.54 -2.16 4.25
C VAL A 238 -9.82 -0.92 3.40
N ALA A 239 -11.08 -0.49 3.28
CA ALA A 239 -11.41 0.72 2.54
C ALA A 239 -10.74 1.96 3.13
N ILE A 240 -10.78 2.14 4.46
CA ILE A 240 -10.13 3.25 5.15
C ILE A 240 -8.60 3.15 5.01
N ALA A 241 -8.03 1.96 5.20
CA ALA A 241 -6.59 1.73 5.00
C ALA A 241 -6.16 2.15 3.60
N MET A 242 -6.90 1.72 2.57
CA MET A 242 -6.62 2.10 1.19
C MET A 242 -6.78 3.59 0.95
N MET A 243 -7.76 4.27 1.56
CA MET A 243 -7.87 5.73 1.50
C MET A 243 -6.61 6.43 2.04
N PHE A 244 -6.14 6.03 3.23
CA PHE A 244 -4.86 6.53 3.77
C PHE A 244 -3.69 6.20 2.86
N GLY A 245 -3.67 5.01 2.26
CA GLY A 245 -2.68 4.64 1.26
C GLY A 245 -2.71 5.53 0.01
N ARG A 246 -3.89 5.94 -0.48
CA ARG A 246 -4.01 6.90 -1.59
C ARG A 246 -3.52 8.29 -1.20
N LEU A 247 -3.77 8.73 0.03
CA LEU A 247 -3.19 9.97 0.56
C LEU A 247 -1.65 9.88 0.62
N GLY A 248 -1.10 8.73 1.00
CA GLY A 248 0.33 8.47 0.96
C GLY A 248 0.91 8.56 -0.45
N ALA A 249 0.25 7.96 -1.44
CA ALA A 249 0.66 8.07 -2.84
C ALA A 249 0.62 9.53 -3.34
N LEU A 250 -0.42 10.29 -3.00
CA LEU A 250 -0.50 11.72 -3.33
C LEU A 250 0.64 12.51 -2.69
N ALA A 251 0.83 12.35 -1.38
CA ALA A 251 1.89 13.02 -0.63
C ALA A 251 3.28 12.70 -1.20
N GLY A 252 3.56 11.43 -1.50
CA GLY A 252 4.83 11.00 -2.07
C GLY A 252 5.12 11.62 -3.44
N ASN A 253 4.12 11.70 -4.32
CA ASN A 253 4.31 12.33 -5.64
C ASN A 253 4.47 13.85 -5.59
N MET A 254 3.93 14.52 -4.56
CA MET A 254 4.15 15.95 -4.34
C MET A 254 5.50 16.21 -3.66
N LEU A 255 5.90 15.36 -2.72
CA LEU A 255 7.14 15.52 -1.95
C LEU A 255 8.38 15.12 -2.75
N PHE A 256 8.31 14.10 -3.60
CA PHE A 256 9.45 13.61 -4.36
C PHE A 256 10.16 14.71 -5.19
N PRO A 257 9.47 15.53 -6.01
CA PRO A 257 10.12 16.62 -6.74
C PRO A 257 10.70 17.69 -5.83
N VAL A 258 10.01 18.04 -4.74
CA VAL A 258 10.53 18.98 -3.73
C VAL A 258 11.82 18.46 -3.10
N PHE A 259 11.90 17.15 -2.81
CA PHE A 259 13.13 16.54 -2.31
C PHE A 259 14.24 16.51 -3.36
N MET A 260 13.91 16.33 -4.65
CA MET A 260 14.91 16.37 -5.73
C MET A 260 15.54 17.76 -5.87
N GLU A 261 14.77 18.83 -5.66
CA GLU A 261 15.29 20.21 -5.70
C GLU A 261 16.24 20.52 -4.55
N MET A 262 16.03 19.90 -3.37
CA MET A 262 16.93 20.09 -2.22
C MET A 262 18.26 19.33 -2.37
N GLY A 263 18.28 18.26 -3.16
CA GLY A 263 19.47 17.49 -3.47
C GLY A 263 19.15 16.05 -3.88
N CYS A 264 20.15 15.36 -4.42
CA CYS A 264 19.93 14.05 -5.03
C CYS A 264 19.71 12.91 -4.03
N ILE A 265 20.24 12.99 -2.80
CA ILE A 265 20.16 11.91 -1.81
C ILE A 265 18.81 11.89 -1.07
N GLN A 266 18.17 13.06 -0.94
CA GLN A 266 16.97 13.27 -0.14
C GLN A 266 15.76 12.45 -0.63
N PRO A 267 15.47 12.33 -1.94
CA PRO A 267 14.39 11.47 -2.44
C PRO A 267 14.56 10.00 -2.07
N PHE A 268 15.79 9.47 -2.15
CA PHE A 268 16.09 8.08 -1.80
C PHE A 268 15.96 7.82 -0.30
N LEU A 269 16.41 8.77 0.53
CA LEU A 269 16.22 8.72 1.97
C LEU A 269 14.75 8.83 2.37
N MET A 270 13.95 9.64 1.66
CA MET A 270 12.51 9.69 1.87
C MET A 270 11.90 8.31 1.60
N ILE A 271 12.09 7.76 0.39
CA ILE A 271 11.49 6.48 -0.02
C ILE A 271 11.93 5.34 0.91
N GLY A 272 13.24 5.19 1.10
CA GLY A 272 13.79 4.13 1.94
C GLY A 272 13.42 4.30 3.40
N GLY A 273 13.52 5.53 3.92
CA GLY A 273 13.21 5.87 5.31
C GLY A 273 11.76 5.59 5.69
N VAL A 274 10.79 5.95 4.84
CA VAL A 274 9.37 5.66 5.14
C VAL A 274 9.07 4.16 5.15
N LEU A 275 9.72 3.37 4.31
CA LEU A 275 9.53 1.92 4.24
C LEU A 275 10.21 1.21 5.41
N LEU A 276 11.42 1.65 5.79
CA LEU A 276 12.09 1.16 6.99
C LEU A 276 11.29 1.51 8.26
N ALA A 277 10.72 2.72 8.33
CA ALA A 277 9.82 3.10 9.42
C ALA A 277 8.56 2.22 9.46
N ALA A 278 7.95 1.92 8.31
CA ALA A 278 6.84 0.97 8.23
C ALA A 278 7.25 -0.45 8.65
N GLY A 279 8.46 -0.89 8.30
CA GLY A 279 9.04 -2.17 8.74
C GLY A 279 9.23 -2.21 10.26
N ALA A 280 9.75 -1.12 10.85
CA ALA A 280 9.90 -0.98 12.30
C ALA A 280 8.53 -1.04 13.01
N LEU A 281 7.53 -0.32 12.49
CA LEU A 281 6.16 -0.37 12.98
C LEU A 281 5.54 -1.78 12.85
N SER A 282 5.97 -2.57 11.85
CA SER A 282 5.45 -3.93 11.62
C SER A 282 5.83 -4.92 12.72
N PHE A 283 6.92 -4.69 13.47
CA PHE A 283 7.29 -5.53 14.62
C PHE A 283 6.31 -5.43 15.79
N ILE A 284 5.59 -4.33 15.90
CA ILE A 284 4.63 -4.07 16.99
C ILE A 284 3.30 -4.84 16.76
N LEU A 285 3.09 -5.39 15.55
CA LEU A 285 1.84 -6.11 15.25
C LEU A 285 1.77 -7.45 16.01
N PRO A 286 0.60 -7.78 16.60
CA PRO A 286 0.39 -9.06 17.25
C PRO A 286 0.46 -10.20 16.23
N ASP A 287 1.02 -11.34 16.65
CA ASP A 287 1.13 -12.53 15.81
C ASP A 287 -0.24 -13.10 15.46
N THR A 288 -0.47 -13.28 14.17
CA THR A 288 -1.75 -13.72 13.61
C THR A 288 -1.94 -15.23 13.75
N GLU A 289 -0.85 -16.01 13.84
CA GLU A 289 -0.88 -17.47 13.87
C GLU A 289 -1.48 -18.06 15.16
N GLU A 290 -1.45 -17.32 16.27
CA GLU A 290 -2.12 -17.76 17.51
C GLU A 290 -3.64 -17.55 17.50
N MET A 291 -4.19 -16.76 16.56
CA MET A 291 -5.62 -16.40 16.54
C MET A 291 -6.47 -17.27 15.62
N SER A 292 -5.89 -18.01 14.67
CA SER A 292 -6.62 -18.90 13.75
C SER A 292 -6.75 -20.34 14.25
N LEU A 293 -6.08 -20.69 15.37
CA LEU A 293 -6.04 -22.03 15.97
C LEU A 293 -6.85 -22.16 17.27
N LYS A 294 -7.72 -21.18 17.58
CA LYS A 294 -8.72 -21.21 18.65
C LYS A 294 -10.10 -20.86 18.11
#